data_AF-A0AAW2DIG2-F1
#
_entry.id   AF-A0AAW2DIG2-F1
#
_cell.length_a   1.000
_cell.length_b   1.000
_cell.length_c   1.000
_cell.angle_alpha   90.00
_cell.angle_beta   90.00
_cell.angle_gamma   90.00
#
_symmetry.space_group_name_H-M   'P 1'
#
loop_
_entity.id
_entity.type
_entity.pdbx_description
1 polymer ?
#
loop_
_entity_poly.entity_id
_entity_poly.type
_entity_poly.pdbx_seq_one_letter_code
_entity_poly.pdbx_strand_id
1 'polypeptide(L)'
;MDFPPMQSIPTGWSVPPPGVFKVNVDGACSIDSGVSLGVGVVIRDGSGMVIAAFSKLLPSNFPAEWMELYAIEQGLLLAQEMELPQSHDGIKFSFGYACY
;
A
#
# COMPACT_ATOMS: atom_id res chain seq x y z
N MET A 1 -31.63 23.97 -13.80
CA MET A 1 -30.54 22.96 -13.91
C MET A 1 -30.09 22.69 -12.48
N ASP A 2 -30.69 21.69 -11.84
CA ASP A 2 -30.23 21.24 -10.52
C ASP A 2 -29.01 20.35 -10.75
N PHE A 3 -27.84 20.86 -10.37
CA PHE A 3 -26.64 20.02 -10.30
C PHE A 3 -26.79 19.13 -9.07
N PRO A 4 -26.69 17.80 -9.19
CA PRO A 4 -26.71 16.95 -8.01
C PRO A 4 -25.55 17.36 -7.10
N PRO A 5 -25.74 17.36 -5.76
CA PRO A 5 -24.69 17.70 -4.84
C PRO A 5 -23.49 16.81 -5.11
N MET A 6 -22.34 17.43 -5.33
CA MET A 6 -21.07 16.76 -5.57
C MET A 6 -20.84 15.80 -4.40
N GLN A 7 -20.99 14.51 -4.65
CA GLN A 7 -20.81 13.48 -3.63
C GLN A 7 -19.39 13.64 -3.10
N SER A 8 -19.27 14.01 -1.82
CA SER A 8 -17.98 14.12 -1.15
C SER A 8 -17.32 12.75 -1.21
N ILE A 9 -16.23 12.65 -1.99
CA ILE A 9 -15.38 11.45 -1.99
C ILE A 9 -14.90 11.31 -0.53
N PRO A 10 -15.13 10.16 0.13
CA PRO A 10 -14.64 9.96 1.49
C PRO A 10 -13.13 10.21 1.55
N THR A 11 -12.72 11.26 2.23
CA THR A 11 -11.32 11.60 2.48
C THR A 11 -10.81 10.74 3.65
N GLY A 12 -10.59 9.44 3.41
CA GLY A 12 -10.13 8.54 4.45
C GLY A 12 -10.08 7.08 4.02
N TRP A 13 -9.39 6.27 4.82
CA TRP A 13 -9.39 4.81 4.62
C TRP A 13 -10.81 4.27 4.83
N SER A 14 -11.30 3.49 3.85
CA SER A 14 -12.50 2.68 3.98
C SER A 14 -12.15 1.21 3.84
N VAL A 15 -12.97 0.35 4.44
CA VAL A 15 -12.94 -1.09 4.23
C VAL A 15 -13.09 -1.39 2.72
N PRO A 16 -12.32 -2.32 2.15
CA PRO A 16 -12.50 -2.72 0.76
C PRO A 16 -13.84 -3.46 0.57
N PRO A 17 -14.41 -3.46 -0.65
CA PRO A 17 -15.62 -4.23 -0.94
C PRO A 17 -15.43 -5.74 -0.65
N PRO A 18 -16.53 -6.49 -0.38
CA PRO A 18 -16.45 -7.93 -0.22
C PRO A 18 -15.78 -8.62 -1.41
N GLY A 19 -14.90 -9.58 -1.14
CA GLY A 19 -14.13 -10.30 -2.17
C GLY A 19 -12.90 -9.53 -2.70
N VAL A 20 -12.64 -8.33 -2.19
CA VAL A 20 -11.48 -7.51 -2.55
C VAL A 20 -10.49 -7.47 -1.39
N PHE A 21 -9.23 -7.74 -1.69
CA PHE A 21 -8.12 -7.54 -0.78
C PHE A 21 -7.46 -6.18 -1.06
N LYS A 22 -7.14 -5.44 -0.01
CA LYS A 22 -6.45 -4.15 -0.11
C LYS A 22 -5.01 -4.31 0.31
N VAL A 23 -4.09 -3.97 -0.58
CA VAL A 23 -2.65 -3.98 -0.34
C VAL A 23 -2.20 -2.53 -0.14
N ASN A 24 -1.99 -2.14 1.11
CA ASN A 24 -1.43 -0.85 1.48
C ASN A 24 0.09 -0.98 1.48
N VAL A 25 0.79 -0.16 0.70
CA VAL A 25 2.26 -0.14 0.66
C VAL A 25 2.78 1.27 0.93
N ASP A 26 3.98 1.36 1.48
CA ASP A 26 4.66 2.62 1.76
C ASP A 26 6.18 2.42 1.72
N GLY A 27 6.87 3.31 1.03
CA GLY A 27 8.32 3.41 1.01
C GLY A 27 8.79 4.53 1.94
N ALA A 28 9.65 4.21 2.90
CA ALA A 28 10.23 5.19 3.81
C ALA A 28 11.68 5.50 3.41
N CYS A 29 12.01 6.79 3.28
CA CYS A 29 13.38 7.27 3.18
C CYS A 29 13.65 8.39 4.20
N SER A 30 14.84 8.36 4.82
CA SER A 30 15.31 9.44 5.67
C SER A 30 16.14 10.45 4.87
N ILE A 31 15.90 11.74 5.12
CA ILE A 31 16.66 12.85 4.49
C ILE A 31 18.08 12.97 5.06
N ASP A 32 18.31 12.57 6.31
CA ASP A 32 19.64 12.61 6.93
C ASP A 32 20.52 11.47 6.43
N SER A 33 21.79 11.81 6.17
CA SER A 33 22.75 11.13 5.30
C SER A 33 23.18 9.71 5.74
N GLY A 34 22.25 8.76 5.81
CA GLY A 34 22.51 7.34 5.57
C GLY A 34 22.18 6.37 6.71
N VAL A 35 20.97 6.38 7.29
CA VAL A 35 20.68 5.41 8.37
C VAL A 35 19.50 4.46 8.12
N SER A 36 18.47 4.81 7.36
CA SER A 36 17.37 3.85 7.17
C SER A 36 16.46 4.17 6.00
N LEU A 37 16.42 3.24 5.05
CA LEU A 37 15.31 3.08 4.13
C LEU A 37 14.46 1.90 4.61
N GLY A 38 13.15 2.02 4.47
CA GLY A 38 12.22 0.98 4.86
C GLY A 38 11.14 0.79 3.81
N VAL A 39 10.59 -0.42 3.76
CA VAL A 39 9.30 -0.65 3.12
C VAL A 39 8.33 -1.26 4.11
N GLY A 40 7.06 -0.90 3.95
CA GLY A 40 5.95 -1.48 4.69
C GLY A 40 4.86 -1.95 3.72
N VAL A 41 4.26 -3.09 4.02
CA VAL A 41 3.09 -3.63 3.33
C VAL A 41 2.09 -4.13 4.37
N VAL A 42 0.81 -3.83 4.17
CA VAL A 42 -0.31 -4.40 4.92
C VAL A 42 -1.38 -4.87 3.95
N ILE A 43 -1.73 -6.16 4.01
CA ILE A 43 -2.84 -6.73 3.24
C ILE A 43 -4.05 -6.86 4.16
N ARG A 44 -5.19 -6.35 3.70
CA ARG A 44 -6.48 -6.43 4.41
C ARG A 44 -7.54 -7.14 3.58
N ASP A 45 -8.41 -7.89 4.24
CA ASP A 45 -9.58 -8.51 3.61
C ASP A 45 -10.80 -7.57 3.55
N GLY A 46 -11.90 -8.06 2.98
CA GLY A 46 -13.19 -7.34 2.87
C GLY A 46 -13.87 -7.00 4.21
N SER A 47 -13.36 -7.49 5.34
CA SER A 47 -13.80 -7.08 6.68
C SER A 47 -12.91 -5.99 7.28
N GLY A 48 -11.81 -5.65 6.59
CA GLY A 48 -10.82 -4.67 7.03
C GLY A 48 -9.73 -5.26 7.93
N MET A 49 -9.79 -6.57 8.19
CA MET A 49 -8.83 -7.29 9.01
C MET A 49 -7.50 -7.41 8.29
N VAL A 50 -6.40 -7.22 9.02
CA VAL A 50 -5.04 -7.47 8.49
C VAL A 50 -4.84 -8.98 8.41
N ILE A 51 -4.57 -9.48 7.21
CA ILE A 51 -4.32 -10.91 6.97
C ILE A 51 -2.84 -11.21 6.70
N ALA A 52 -2.08 -10.21 6.28
CA ALA A 52 -0.64 -10.31 6.10
C ALA A 52 0.01 -8.92 6.24
N ALA A 53 1.26 -8.89 6.67
CA ALA A 53 2.06 -7.69 6.71
C ALA A 53 3.53 -8.02 6.43
N PHE A 54 4.24 -7.09 5.81
CA PHE A 54 5.67 -7.19 5.55
C PHE A 54 6.35 -5.87 5.88
N SER A 55 7.55 -5.96 6.44
CA SER A 55 8.40 -4.79 6.63
C SER A 55 9.87 -5.18 6.47
N LYS A 56 10.64 -4.32 5.81
CA LYS A 56 12.06 -4.57 5.55
C LYS A 56 12.85 -3.27 5.53
N LEU A 57 13.98 -3.26 6.22
CA LEU A 57 15.00 -2.22 6.11
C LEU A 57 15.96 -2.54 4.95
N LEU A 58 16.38 -1.51 4.22
CA LEU A 58 17.35 -1.65 3.12
C LEU A 58 18.66 -0.92 3.44
N PRO A 59 19.82 -1.53 3.18
CA PRO A 59 21.14 -0.97 3.51
C PRO A 59 21.69 -0.05 2.41
N SER A 60 20.90 0.85 1.85
CA SER A 60 21.31 1.70 0.72
C SER A 60 20.69 3.10 0.78
N ASN A 61 21.09 3.98 -0.14
CA ASN A 61 20.45 5.28 -0.37
C ASN A 61 19.76 5.23 -1.74
N PHE A 62 18.44 5.08 -1.75
CA PHE A 62 17.59 5.15 -2.92
C PHE A 62 16.63 6.34 -2.77
N PRO A 63 16.28 7.01 -3.87
CA PRO A 63 15.21 8.00 -3.86
C PRO A 63 13.88 7.39 -3.39
N ALA A 64 13.00 8.21 -2.82
CA ALA A 64 11.70 7.80 -2.30
C ALA A 64 10.86 7.05 -3.35
N GLU A 65 10.92 7.47 -4.60
CA GLU A 65 10.18 6.86 -5.72
C GLU A 65 10.57 5.39 -5.91
N TRP A 66 11.84 5.05 -5.70
CA TRP A 66 12.32 3.68 -5.77
C TRP A 66 11.89 2.86 -4.56
N MET A 67 11.76 3.50 -3.40
CA MET A 67 11.26 2.84 -2.19
C MET A 67 9.78 2.49 -2.32
N GLU A 68 8.97 3.38 -2.91
CA GLU A 68 7.57 3.10 -3.22
C GLU A 68 7.44 1.95 -4.24
N LEU A 69 8.25 1.98 -5.31
CA LEU A 69 8.26 0.91 -6.29
C LEU A 69 8.66 -0.44 -5.68
N TYR A 70 9.65 -0.44 -4.79
CA TYR A 70 10.05 -1.65 -4.08
C TYR A 70 8.94 -2.12 -3.13
N ALA A 71 8.25 -1.22 -2.44
CA ALA A 71 7.11 -1.56 -1.59
C ALA A 71 5.95 -2.20 -2.41
N ILE A 72 5.70 -1.72 -3.64
CA ILE A 72 4.78 -2.36 -4.60
C ILE A 72 5.20 -3.79 -4.92
N GLU A 73 6.47 -3.99 -5.29
CA GLU A 73 7.00 -5.31 -5.61
C GLU A 73 6.83 -6.28 -4.44
N GLN A 74 7.21 -5.86 -3.23
CA GLN A 74 7.06 -6.68 -2.03
C GLN A 74 5.57 -6.94 -1.71
N GLY A 75 4.68 -5.98 -1.98
CA GLY A 75 3.25 -6.18 -1.82
C GLY A 75 2.66 -7.21 -2.78
N LEU A 76 3.13 -7.24 -4.03
CA LEU A 76 2.73 -8.26 -5.01
C LEU A 76 3.24 -9.65 -4.62
N LEU A 77 4.51 -9.75 -4.22
CA LEU A 77 5.11 -11.01 -3.78
C LEU A 77 4.39 -11.57 -2.54
N LEU A 78 4.08 -10.73 -1.56
CA LEU A 78 3.33 -11.15 -0.38
C LEU A 78 1.92 -11.62 -0.74
N ALA A 79 1.23 -10.94 -1.66
CA ALA A 79 -0.08 -11.37 -2.12
C ALA A 79 -0.03 -12.72 -2.87
N GLN A 80 1.03 -12.97 -3.63
CA GLN A 80 1.27 -14.24 -4.30
C GLN A 80 1.58 -15.37 -3.30
N GLU A 81 2.40 -15.11 -2.28
CA GLU A 81 2.69 -16.06 -1.19
C GLU A 81 1.43 -16.45 -0.40
N MET A 82 0.51 -15.50 -0.25
CA MET A 82 -0.81 -15.70 0.37
C MET A 82 -1.84 -16.34 -0.58
N GLU A 83 -1.45 -16.69 -1.81
CA GLU A 83 -2.30 -17.29 -2.85
C GLU A 83 -3.57 -16.46 -3.15
N LEU A 84 -3.48 -15.13 -3.04
CA LEU A 84 -4.63 -14.26 -3.24
C LEU A 84 -5.00 -14.14 -4.72
N PRO A 85 -6.29 -13.94 -5.04
CA PRO A 85 -6.74 -13.75 -6.42
C PRO A 85 -6.13 -12.47 -7.02
N GLN A 86 -5.21 -12.62 -7.97
CA GLN A 86 -4.51 -11.51 -8.64
C GLN A 86 -5.35 -10.83 -9.74
N SER A 87 -6.68 -11.01 -9.73
CA SER A 87 -7.55 -10.36 -10.71
C SER A 87 -7.66 -8.87 -10.42
N HIS A 88 -7.93 -8.06 -11.45
CA HIS A 88 -8.18 -6.62 -11.32
C HIS A 88 -9.23 -6.28 -10.26
N ASP A 89 -10.19 -7.18 -10.03
CA ASP A 89 -11.25 -7.02 -9.05
C ASP A 89 -10.89 -7.59 -7.67
N GLY A 90 -9.88 -8.46 -7.58
CA GLY A 90 -9.50 -9.18 -6.37
C GLY A 90 -8.49 -8.44 -5.48
N ILE A 91 -7.60 -7.62 -6.05
CA ILE A 91 -6.58 -6.87 -5.29
C ILE A 91 -6.57 -5.40 -5.70
N LYS A 92 -6.52 -4.51 -4.70
CA LYS A 92 -6.33 -3.06 -4.89
C LYS A 92 -5.14 -2.56 -4.11
N PHE A 93 -4.21 -1.91 -4.80
CA PHE A 93 -3.07 -1.23 -4.19
C PHE A 93 -3.42 0.19 -3.76
N SER A 94 -2.83 0.65 -2.67
CA SER A 94 -2.89 2.05 -2.23
C SER A 94 -1.57 2.48 -1.61
N PHE A 95 -1.21 3.74 -1.85
CA PHE A 95 0.12 4.30 -1.59
C PHE A 95 0.04 5.44 -0.58
N GLY A 96 0.98 5.47 0.37
CA GLY A 96 1.38 6.69 1.06
C GLY A 96 2.51 7.37 0.30
N TYR A 97 2.79 8.64 0.57
CA TYR A 97 4.06 9.26 0.18
C TYR A 97 4.59 9.93 1.43
N ALA A 98 5.73 9.48 1.93
CA ALA A 98 6.29 10.01 3.16
C ALA A 98 7.82 10.01 3.15
N CYS A 99 8.39 11.14 2.71
CA CYS A 99 9.80 11.47 2.94
C CYS A 99 9.89 12.30 4.23
N TYR A 100 10.72 11.87 5.18
CA TYR A 100 10.91 12.55 6.47
C TYR A 100 12.35 13.02 6.68
#